data_AF-A0A8B6DDI5-F1
#
_entry.id   AF-A0A8B6DDI5-F1
#
_cell.length_a   1.000
_cell.length_b   1.000
_cell.length_c   1.000
_cell.angle_alpha   90.00
_cell.angle_beta   90.00
_cell.angle_gamma   90.00
#
_symmetry.space_group_name_H-M   'P 1'
#
loop_
_entity.id
_entity.type
_entity.pdbx_description
1 polymer ?
#
loop_
_entity_poly.entity_id
_entity_poly.type
_entity_poly.pdbx_seq_one_letter_code
_entity_poly.pdbx_strand_id
1 'polypeptide(L)'
;MNVRMLLVTNLMCFILIIPEINCFLYVEYHDQIDFTHVNITRGAIQDVAAIHIASYLEPGKYDVVRQNASEIIRLYFQKNPQAKDRYKIAVNEILQGLSMGERNVQQSPKYTMNNEQIEEGNRYLNEKRSLIVSLPIDDHQLLTAIRLQIGQFIFTLQDFYSNTNWIEIGGGVLNSLGWNDTLGFPVAQANQSTCKDCTEPSAK
;
A
#
# COMPACT_ATOMS: atom_id res chain seq x y z
N MET A 1 11.72 21.99 3.29
CA MET A 1 12.88 21.09 3.45
C MET A 1 12.35 19.66 3.53
N ASN A 2 12.89 18.71 2.77
CA ASN A 2 12.17 17.47 2.41
C ASN A 2 12.01 16.48 3.57
N VAL A 3 10.76 16.30 4.05
CA VAL A 3 10.33 15.27 5.02
C VAL A 3 10.30 13.85 4.39
N ARG A 4 10.99 13.65 3.26
CA ARG A 4 10.85 12.50 2.34
C ARG A 4 11.71 11.27 2.69
N MET A 5 12.41 11.25 3.82
CA MET A 5 13.64 10.45 3.94
C MET A 5 13.65 9.34 5.03
N LEU A 6 12.68 9.30 5.95
CA LEU A 6 12.89 8.59 7.24
C LEU A 6 11.87 7.51 7.64
N LEU A 7 10.92 7.13 6.76
CA LEU A 7 10.19 5.85 6.92
C LEU A 7 10.72 4.70 6.06
N VAL A 8 11.85 4.94 5.42
CA VAL A 8 12.43 4.09 4.36
C VAL A 8 12.91 2.74 4.91
N THR A 9 13.44 2.69 6.14
CA THR A 9 14.22 1.54 6.63
C THR A 9 13.42 0.27 6.94
N ASN A 10 12.11 0.37 7.19
CA ASN A 10 11.32 -0.74 7.75
C ASN A 10 10.22 -1.28 6.81
N LEU A 11 10.03 -0.65 5.66
CA LEU A 11 9.29 -1.19 4.51
C LEU A 11 10.25 -1.76 3.42
N MET A 12 11.56 -1.50 3.54
CA MET A 12 12.58 -1.93 2.57
C MET A 12 12.82 -3.45 2.53
N CYS A 13 12.61 -4.17 3.63
CA CYS A 13 12.60 -5.64 3.63
C CYS A 13 11.30 -6.22 3.03
N PHE A 14 10.27 -5.39 2.86
CA PHE A 14 8.88 -5.81 2.64
C PHE A 14 8.40 -5.65 1.19
N ILE A 15 8.96 -4.69 0.45
CA ILE A 15 8.54 -4.36 -0.92
C ILE A 15 9.57 -4.82 -1.98
N LEU A 16 10.64 -5.54 -1.57
CA LEU A 16 10.61 -6.99 -1.83
C LEU A 16 11.51 -7.84 -0.92
N ILE A 17 12.70 -7.45 -0.44
CA ILE A 17 13.95 -7.33 -1.23
C ILE A 17 14.11 -6.08 -2.11
N ILE A 18 14.57 -4.97 -1.50
CA ILE A 18 15.22 -3.76 -2.09
C ILE A 18 14.37 -3.00 -3.17
N PRO A 19 14.67 -1.74 -3.56
CA PRO A 19 14.07 -0.53 -2.99
C PRO A 19 13.52 0.47 -4.04
N GLU A 20 13.36 1.73 -3.61
CA GLU A 20 13.19 2.97 -4.41
C GLU A 20 11.78 3.35 -4.87
N ILE A 21 10.72 2.71 -4.35
CA ILE A 21 9.36 2.97 -4.86
C ILE A 21 8.48 3.76 -3.90
N ASN A 22 8.09 4.93 -4.40
CA ASN A 22 7.04 5.78 -3.86
C ASN A 22 5.66 5.25 -4.29
N CYS A 23 5.24 4.08 -3.80
CA CYS A 23 3.93 3.51 -4.11
C CYS A 23 2.81 4.12 -3.24
N PHE A 24 2.61 5.43 -3.40
CA PHE A 24 1.36 6.19 -3.25
C PHE A 24 1.64 7.62 -3.75
N LEU A 25 1.82 7.78 -5.06
CA LEU A 25 1.68 9.06 -5.80
C LEU A 25 1.87 8.78 -7.30
N TYR A 26 0.99 9.35 -8.12
CA TYR A 26 0.94 9.27 -9.59
C TYR A 26 0.45 7.93 -10.19
N VAL A 27 -0.85 7.88 -10.49
CA VAL A 27 -1.39 7.06 -11.59
C VAL A 27 -1.44 7.95 -12.82
N GLU A 28 -0.74 7.57 -13.90
CA GLU A 28 -0.85 8.28 -15.18
C GLU A 28 -2.27 8.03 -15.75
N TYR A 29 -2.95 9.11 -16.13
CA TYR A 29 -4.40 9.08 -16.42
C TYR A 29 -4.70 8.36 -17.73
N HIS A 30 -4.99 7.06 -17.64
CA HIS A 30 -5.61 6.30 -18.72
C HIS A 30 -7.12 6.28 -18.51
N ASP A 31 -7.84 6.96 -19.40
CA ASP A 31 -9.31 6.88 -19.50
C ASP A 31 -9.79 5.41 -19.49
N GLN A 32 -10.83 5.13 -18.70
CA GLN A 32 -11.50 3.83 -18.55
C GLN A 32 -10.79 2.74 -17.70
N ILE A 33 -10.18 3.12 -16.57
CA ILE A 33 -9.84 2.14 -15.51
C ILE A 33 -10.73 2.37 -14.28
N ASP A 34 -11.52 1.35 -13.91
CA ASP A 34 -12.21 1.33 -12.61
C ASP A 34 -11.17 1.37 -11.48
N PHE A 35 -11.25 2.38 -10.61
CA PHE A 35 -10.35 2.59 -9.46
C PHE A 35 -10.63 1.61 -8.30
N THR A 36 -10.62 0.31 -8.60
CA THR A 36 -10.68 -0.75 -7.60
C THR A 36 -9.35 -0.86 -6.85
N HIS A 37 -9.40 -1.25 -5.57
CA HIS A 37 -8.20 -1.56 -4.78
C HIS A 37 -7.26 -2.55 -5.49
N VAL A 38 -7.83 -3.52 -6.22
CA VAL A 38 -7.09 -4.49 -7.05
C VAL A 38 -6.29 -3.79 -8.15
N ASN A 39 -6.88 -2.84 -8.87
CA ASN A 39 -6.22 -2.14 -9.98
C ASN A 39 -5.13 -1.17 -9.47
N ILE A 40 -5.44 -0.40 -8.41
CA ILE A 40 -4.47 0.49 -7.74
C ILE A 40 -3.27 -0.32 -7.25
N THR A 41 -3.52 -1.43 -6.55
CA THR A 41 -2.45 -2.30 -6.02
C THR A 41 -1.64 -2.95 -7.14
N ARG A 42 -2.28 -3.39 -8.24
CA ARG A 42 -1.56 -3.98 -9.38
C ARG A 42 -0.63 -2.98 -10.05
N GLY A 43 -1.10 -1.75 -10.31
CA GLY A 43 -0.28 -0.67 -10.87
C GLY A 43 0.92 -0.37 -9.97
N ALA A 44 0.67 -0.14 -8.68
CA ALA A 44 1.73 0.08 -7.70
C ALA A 44 2.79 -1.06 -7.68
N ILE A 45 2.39 -2.34 -7.76
CA ILE A 45 3.35 -3.45 -7.81
C ILE A 45 4.15 -3.47 -9.14
N GLN A 46 3.58 -2.99 -10.25
CA GLN A 46 4.32 -2.84 -11.52
C GLN A 46 5.35 -1.73 -11.44
N ASP A 47 5.00 -0.57 -10.88
CA ASP A 47 5.97 0.52 -10.66
C ASP A 47 7.06 0.09 -9.68
N VAL A 48 6.68 -0.68 -8.64
CA VAL A 48 7.60 -1.39 -7.72
C VAL A 48 8.63 -2.23 -8.49
N ALA A 49 8.15 -3.15 -9.31
CA ALA A 49 9.03 -4.08 -10.01
C ALA A 49 9.91 -3.36 -11.05
N ALA A 50 9.39 -2.36 -11.76
CA ALA A 50 10.16 -1.63 -12.77
C ALA A 50 11.34 -0.86 -12.18
N ILE A 51 11.15 -0.17 -11.04
CA ILE A 51 12.22 0.55 -10.36
C ILE A 51 13.25 -0.42 -9.75
N HIS A 52 12.79 -1.49 -9.09
CA HIS A 52 13.71 -2.52 -8.60
C HIS A 52 14.57 -3.13 -9.73
N ILE A 53 13.97 -3.43 -10.89
CA ILE A 53 14.68 -3.90 -12.08
C ILE A 53 15.73 -2.86 -12.53
N ALA A 54 15.32 -1.61 -12.67
CA ALA A 54 16.16 -0.53 -13.21
C ALA A 54 17.34 -0.16 -12.32
N SER A 55 17.20 -0.25 -11.00
CA SER A 55 18.22 0.18 -10.05
C SER A 55 19.11 -0.98 -9.54
N TYR A 56 18.62 -2.23 -9.53
CA TYR A 56 19.32 -3.35 -8.87
C TYR A 56 19.59 -4.57 -9.76
N LEU A 57 18.65 -4.95 -10.63
CA LEU A 57 18.80 -6.16 -11.46
C LEU A 57 19.49 -5.87 -12.80
N GLU A 58 19.21 -4.72 -13.39
CA GLU A 58 19.78 -4.23 -14.65
C GLU A 58 20.18 -2.74 -14.54
N PRO A 59 21.05 -2.36 -13.58
CA PRO A 59 21.45 -0.97 -13.33
C PRO A 59 21.97 -0.26 -14.59
N GLY A 60 21.43 0.93 -14.85
CA GLY A 60 21.81 1.77 -15.98
C GLY A 60 21.28 1.35 -17.36
N LYS A 61 20.50 0.25 -17.45
CA LYS A 61 19.82 -0.14 -18.71
C LYS A 61 18.46 0.54 -18.92
N TYR A 62 17.85 1.06 -17.85
CA TYR A 62 16.52 1.65 -17.90
C TYR A 62 16.48 3.01 -17.19
N ASP A 63 15.71 3.93 -17.74
CA ASP A 63 15.38 5.23 -17.15
C ASP A 63 13.89 5.23 -16.78
N VAL A 64 13.60 4.95 -15.50
CA VAL A 64 12.24 4.87 -14.95
C VAL A 64 11.49 6.20 -14.93
N VAL A 65 12.16 7.33 -15.18
CA VAL A 65 11.51 8.64 -15.32
C VAL A 65 10.99 8.85 -16.75
N ARG A 66 11.56 8.14 -17.73
CA ARG A 66 11.25 8.32 -19.16
C ARG A 66 10.61 7.09 -19.82
N GLN A 67 10.68 5.92 -19.18
CA GLN A 67 10.19 4.66 -19.73
C GLN A 67 9.03 4.11 -18.90
N ASN A 68 8.00 3.60 -19.58
CA ASN A 68 6.85 3.00 -18.94
C ASN A 68 7.24 1.72 -18.16
N ALA A 69 6.74 1.59 -16.94
CA ALA A 69 7.03 0.46 -16.04
C ALA A 69 6.70 -0.91 -16.68
N SER A 70 5.59 -1.01 -17.42
CA SER A 70 5.19 -2.25 -18.10
C SER A 70 6.18 -2.67 -19.19
N GLU A 71 6.83 -1.72 -19.86
CA GLU A 71 7.83 -1.99 -20.89
C GLU A 71 9.15 -2.48 -20.28
N ILE A 72 9.60 -1.85 -19.19
CA ILE A 72 10.78 -2.30 -18.41
C ILE A 72 10.58 -3.75 -17.94
N ILE A 73 9.42 -4.03 -17.31
CA ILE A 73 9.01 -5.37 -16.88
C ILE A 73 8.99 -6.36 -18.05
N ARG A 74 8.41 -5.98 -19.19
CA ARG A 74 8.30 -6.83 -20.38
C ARG A 74 9.68 -7.21 -20.91
N LEU A 75 10.57 -6.24 -21.07
CA LEU A 75 11.94 -6.44 -21.59
C LEU A 75 12.80 -7.28 -20.65
N TYR A 76 12.71 -7.05 -19.33
CA TYR A 76 13.43 -7.84 -18.34
C TYR A 76 12.98 -9.30 -18.32
N PHE A 77 11.67 -9.55 -18.30
CA PHE A 77 11.12 -10.91 -18.26
C PHE A 77 11.16 -11.65 -19.60
N GLN A 78 11.40 -10.98 -20.73
CA GLN A 78 11.74 -11.66 -21.99
C GLN A 78 13.09 -12.38 -21.89
N LYS A 79 14.07 -11.80 -21.19
CA LYS A 79 15.37 -12.43 -20.90
C LYS A 79 15.29 -13.44 -19.76
N ASN A 80 14.35 -13.24 -18.83
CA ASN A 80 14.23 -14.00 -17.57
C ASN A 80 12.86 -14.70 -17.43
N PRO A 81 12.50 -15.67 -18.31
CA PRO A 81 11.16 -16.27 -18.34
C PRO A 81 10.78 -16.97 -17.03
N GLN A 82 11.70 -17.68 -16.37
CA GLN A 82 11.40 -18.33 -15.08
C GLN A 82 11.12 -17.34 -13.94
N ALA A 83 11.71 -16.14 -13.99
CA ALA A 83 11.43 -15.09 -13.01
C ALA A 83 10.03 -14.48 -13.23
N LYS A 84 9.57 -14.43 -14.49
CA LYS A 84 8.24 -13.94 -14.88
C LYS A 84 7.11 -14.72 -14.19
N ASP A 85 7.23 -16.04 -14.14
CA ASP A 85 6.18 -16.89 -13.57
C ASP A 85 6.16 -16.80 -12.04
N ARG A 86 7.34 -16.74 -11.39
CA ARG A 86 7.43 -16.46 -9.95
C ARG A 86 6.87 -15.08 -9.59
N TYR A 87 7.13 -14.06 -10.41
CA TYR A 87 6.56 -12.72 -10.24
C TYR A 87 5.03 -12.74 -10.36
N LYS A 88 4.48 -13.37 -11.41
CA LYS A 88 3.03 -13.51 -11.59
C LYS A 88 2.36 -14.21 -10.40
N ILE A 89 2.94 -15.30 -9.90
CA ILE A 89 2.44 -16.00 -8.71
C ILE A 89 2.41 -15.04 -7.52
N ALA A 90 3.51 -14.34 -7.25
CA ALA A 90 3.61 -13.40 -6.13
C ALA A 90 2.56 -12.26 -6.21
N VAL A 91 2.39 -11.65 -7.39
CA VAL A 91 1.36 -10.63 -7.63
C VAL A 91 -0.04 -11.19 -7.37
N ASN A 92 -0.34 -12.36 -7.93
CA ASN A 92 -1.67 -12.97 -7.79
C ASN A 92 -2.00 -13.34 -6.34
N GLU A 93 -1.01 -13.81 -5.56
CA GLU A 93 -1.19 -14.11 -4.13
C GLU A 93 -1.43 -12.83 -3.30
N ILE A 94 -0.73 -11.73 -3.60
CA ILE A 94 -1.00 -10.44 -2.95
C ILE A 94 -2.40 -9.92 -3.29
N LEU A 95 -2.80 -9.97 -4.57
CA LEU A 95 -4.14 -9.56 -5.00
C LEU A 95 -5.24 -10.48 -4.43
N GLN A 96 -4.98 -11.78 -4.29
CA GLN A 96 -5.87 -12.72 -3.59
C GLN A 96 -6.01 -12.35 -2.12
N GLY A 97 -4.90 -11.99 -1.45
CA GLY A 97 -4.90 -11.52 -0.07
C GLY A 97 -5.75 -10.26 0.11
N LEU A 98 -5.63 -9.31 -0.82
CA LEU A 98 -6.44 -8.09 -0.85
C LEU A 98 -7.94 -8.41 -1.00
N SER A 99 -8.32 -9.20 -1.99
CA SER A 99 -9.73 -9.63 -2.16
C SER A 99 -10.22 -10.60 -1.07
N MET A 100 -9.34 -11.17 -0.26
CA MET A 100 -9.71 -11.85 0.99
C MET A 100 -9.95 -10.84 2.13
N GLY A 101 -9.18 -9.77 2.21
CA GLY A 101 -9.45 -8.64 3.12
C GLY A 101 -10.85 -8.10 2.86
N GLU A 102 -11.08 -7.62 1.64
CA GLU A 102 -12.39 -7.12 1.18
C GLU A 102 -13.54 -8.07 1.57
N ARG A 103 -13.54 -9.32 1.11
CA ARG A 103 -14.64 -10.26 1.40
C ARG A 103 -14.82 -10.63 2.86
N ASN A 104 -13.73 -10.71 3.65
CA ASN A 104 -13.81 -11.20 5.03
C ASN A 104 -14.12 -10.07 6.02
N VAL A 105 -13.75 -8.82 5.71
CA VAL A 105 -13.74 -7.74 6.70
C VAL A 105 -14.36 -6.41 6.26
N GLN A 106 -14.82 -6.25 5.01
CA GLN A 106 -15.44 -5.00 4.50
C GLN A 106 -16.60 -4.46 5.36
N GLN A 107 -17.36 -5.33 6.03
CA GLN A 107 -18.49 -4.90 6.89
C GLN A 107 -18.09 -4.50 8.32
N SER A 108 -16.82 -4.63 8.71
CA SER A 108 -16.37 -4.39 10.09
C SER A 108 -15.51 -3.10 10.14
N PRO A 109 -15.99 -2.02 10.77
CA PRO A 109 -15.39 -0.70 10.63
C PRO A 109 -13.92 -0.61 11.06
N LYS A 110 -13.50 -1.35 12.10
CA LYS A 110 -12.08 -1.46 12.50
C LYS A 110 -11.11 -1.95 11.42
N TYR A 111 -11.57 -2.62 10.36
CA TYR A 111 -10.69 -3.08 9.27
C TYR A 111 -10.81 -2.23 8.01
N THR A 112 -11.88 -1.44 7.90
CA THR A 112 -12.13 -0.49 6.81
C THR A 112 -11.92 0.97 7.24
N MET A 113 -11.55 1.19 8.50
CA MET A 113 -11.43 2.48 9.21
C MET A 113 -12.67 3.38 9.14
N ASN A 114 -13.84 2.79 8.86
CA ASN A 114 -15.13 3.48 8.88
C ASN A 114 -15.56 3.86 10.30
N ASN A 115 -16.56 4.75 10.43
CA ASN A 115 -17.14 5.19 11.69
C ASN A 115 -16.11 5.67 12.73
N GLU A 116 -15.07 6.38 12.25
CA GLU A 116 -13.94 6.88 13.05
C GLU A 116 -13.14 5.80 13.80
N GLN A 117 -13.24 4.51 13.43
CA GLN A 117 -12.45 3.40 14.04
C GLN A 117 -10.99 3.36 13.51
N ILE A 118 -10.37 4.54 13.43
CA ILE A 118 -9.03 4.75 12.88
C ILE A 118 -7.97 4.26 13.87
N GLU A 119 -8.17 4.38 15.19
CA GLU A 119 -7.23 3.84 16.18
C GLU A 119 -7.23 2.31 16.20
N GLU A 120 -8.39 1.66 16.11
CA GLU A 120 -8.51 0.21 16.02
C GLU A 120 -7.91 -0.32 14.71
N GLY A 121 -8.15 0.37 13.59
CA GLY A 121 -7.55 0.03 12.31
C GLY A 121 -6.04 0.21 12.29
N ASN A 122 -5.53 1.28 12.91
CA ASN A 122 -4.10 1.49 13.11
C ASN A 122 -3.46 0.37 13.94
N ARG A 123 -4.09 -0.04 15.05
CA ARG A 123 -3.62 -1.17 15.87
C ARG A 123 -3.63 -2.48 15.10
N TYR A 124 -4.68 -2.76 14.33
CA TYR A 124 -4.73 -3.93 13.46
C TYR A 124 -3.63 -3.94 12.39
N LEU A 125 -3.34 -2.80 11.76
CA LEU A 125 -2.21 -2.68 10.84
C LEU A 125 -0.89 -2.96 11.58
N ASN A 126 -0.73 -2.50 12.82
CA ASN A 126 0.47 -2.75 13.61
C ASN A 126 0.64 -4.23 14.00
N GLU A 127 -0.41 -4.89 14.48
CA GLU A 127 -0.44 -6.32 14.77
C GLU A 127 -0.11 -7.14 13.51
N LYS A 128 -0.74 -6.82 12.38
CA LYS A 128 -0.51 -7.51 11.11
C LYS A 128 0.89 -7.26 10.57
N ARG A 129 1.43 -6.03 10.69
CA ARG A 129 2.83 -5.73 10.36
C ARG A 129 3.78 -6.57 11.21
N SER A 130 3.54 -6.62 12.52
CA SER A 130 4.33 -7.38 13.50
C SER A 130 4.30 -8.89 13.21
N LEU A 131 3.16 -9.43 12.80
CA LEU A 131 3.05 -10.79 12.29
C LEU A 131 3.92 -10.99 11.05
N ILE A 132 3.79 -10.16 10.01
CA ILE A 132 4.54 -10.34 8.75
C ILE A 132 6.05 -10.24 8.96
N VAL A 133 6.56 -9.33 9.83
CA VAL A 133 8.01 -9.21 10.08
C VAL A 133 8.59 -10.42 10.82
N SER A 134 7.75 -11.17 11.54
CA SER A 134 8.15 -12.35 12.31
C SER A 134 8.21 -13.65 11.50
N LEU A 135 7.64 -13.66 10.29
CA LEU A 135 7.58 -14.87 9.46
C LEU A 135 8.92 -15.12 8.74
N PRO A 136 9.44 -16.36 8.73
CA PRO A 136 10.69 -16.70 8.06
C PRO A 136 10.50 -16.63 6.54
N ILE A 137 11.29 -15.78 5.88
CA ILE A 137 11.21 -15.50 4.43
C ILE A 137 11.94 -16.54 3.57
N ASP A 138 12.75 -17.39 4.19
CA ASP A 138 13.48 -18.51 3.58
C ASP A 138 12.64 -19.78 3.48
N ASP A 139 11.54 -19.89 4.23
CA ASP A 139 10.56 -20.96 4.06
C ASP A 139 9.64 -20.67 2.87
N HIS A 140 9.93 -21.32 1.74
CA HIS A 140 9.11 -21.26 0.53
C HIS A 140 7.64 -21.68 0.73
N GLN A 141 7.31 -22.47 1.75
CA GLN A 141 5.93 -22.85 2.07
C GLN A 141 5.16 -21.69 2.73
N LEU A 142 5.86 -20.80 3.44
CA LEU A 142 5.27 -19.65 4.13
C LEU A 142 5.21 -18.39 3.26
N LEU A 143 5.94 -18.31 2.14
CA LEU A 143 5.88 -17.18 1.20
C LEU A 143 4.47 -16.86 0.70
N THR A 144 3.66 -17.87 0.39
CA THR A 144 2.24 -17.69 -0.01
C THR A 144 1.44 -17.07 1.14
N ALA A 145 1.62 -17.56 2.37
CA ALA A 145 0.94 -17.02 3.55
C ALA A 145 1.35 -15.56 3.81
N ILE A 146 2.65 -15.24 3.74
CA ILE A 146 3.20 -13.88 3.84
C ILE A 146 2.52 -12.94 2.82
N ARG A 147 2.43 -13.35 1.54
CA ARG A 147 1.82 -12.54 0.47
C ARG A 147 0.32 -12.32 0.68
N LEU A 148 -0.41 -13.32 1.15
CA LEU A 148 -1.81 -13.18 1.52
C LEU A 148 -2.00 -12.19 2.69
N GLN A 149 -1.11 -12.22 3.69
CA GLN A 149 -1.13 -11.26 4.80
C GLN A 149 -0.82 -9.83 4.33
N ILE A 150 0.17 -9.66 3.44
CA ILE A 150 0.51 -8.38 2.79
C ILE A 150 -0.68 -7.82 2.02
N GLY A 151 -1.38 -8.65 1.23
CA GLY A 151 -2.59 -8.22 0.51
C GLY A 151 -3.68 -7.66 1.43
N GLN A 152 -3.93 -8.31 2.56
CA GLN A 152 -4.87 -7.83 3.58
C GLN A 152 -4.41 -6.55 4.28
N PHE A 153 -3.10 -6.36 4.48
CA PHE A 153 -2.53 -5.11 5.00
C PHE A 153 -2.77 -3.96 4.02
N ILE A 154 -2.50 -4.21 2.73
CA ILE A 154 -2.70 -3.25 1.64
C ILE A 154 -4.20 -2.90 1.45
N PHE A 155 -5.12 -3.84 1.70
CA PHE A 155 -6.56 -3.55 1.74
C PHE A 155 -6.89 -2.49 2.81
N THR A 156 -6.64 -2.77 4.09
CA THR A 156 -6.94 -1.84 5.19
C THR A 156 -6.20 -0.50 5.06
N LEU A 157 -4.99 -0.49 4.48
CA LEU A 157 -4.25 0.73 4.19
C LEU A 157 -4.93 1.60 3.13
N GLN A 158 -5.50 1.01 2.07
CA GLN A 158 -6.25 1.78 1.07
C GLN A 158 -7.60 2.25 1.61
N ASP A 159 -8.28 1.42 2.41
CA ASP A 159 -9.53 1.79 3.06
C ASP A 159 -9.37 3.01 3.98
N PHE A 160 -8.26 3.15 4.70
CA PHE A 160 -7.94 4.39 5.43
C PHE A 160 -7.99 5.63 4.52
N TYR A 161 -7.34 5.59 3.36
CA TYR A 161 -7.33 6.72 2.41
C TYR A 161 -8.62 6.87 1.60
N SER A 162 -9.56 5.92 1.70
CA SER A 162 -10.82 5.92 0.93
C SER A 162 -12.05 6.24 1.81
N ASN A 163 -11.98 5.93 3.11
CA ASN A 163 -13.10 6.01 4.05
C ASN A 163 -12.88 7.06 5.17
N THR A 164 -11.73 7.75 5.20
CA THR A 164 -11.45 8.82 6.16
C THR A 164 -11.20 10.14 5.45
N ASN A 165 -11.59 11.25 6.08
CA ASN A 165 -11.39 12.61 5.54
C ASN A 165 -9.91 13.07 5.54
N TRP A 166 -8.95 12.15 5.64
CA TRP A 166 -7.53 12.46 5.86
C TRP A 166 -6.91 13.23 4.69
N ILE A 167 -7.27 12.90 3.45
CA ILE A 167 -6.75 13.61 2.27
C ILE A 167 -7.45 14.97 2.11
N GLU A 168 -8.75 15.05 2.40
CA GLU A 168 -9.59 16.23 2.33
C GLU A 168 -9.13 17.35 3.27
N ILE A 169 -8.62 16.99 4.46
CA ILE A 169 -8.01 17.95 5.40
C ILE A 169 -6.55 18.31 5.05
N GLY A 170 -6.06 17.91 3.88
CA GLY A 170 -4.69 18.16 3.42
C GLY A 170 -3.64 17.21 3.99
N GLY A 171 -4.05 16.06 4.53
CA GLY A 171 -3.15 15.00 4.98
C GLY A 171 -2.33 14.40 3.83
N GLY A 172 -1.05 14.15 4.09
CA GLY A 172 -0.13 13.49 3.15
C GLY A 172 -0.03 11.98 3.40
N VAL A 173 1.10 11.38 3.06
CA VAL A 173 1.38 9.98 3.47
C VAL A 173 1.48 9.92 5.00
N LEU A 174 0.56 9.20 5.64
CA LEU A 174 0.55 9.05 7.09
C LEU A 174 1.53 7.96 7.53
N ASN A 175 2.74 8.42 7.86
CA ASN A 175 3.86 7.57 8.23
C ASN A 175 3.69 6.79 9.55
N SER A 176 2.92 7.28 10.53
CA SER A 176 2.70 6.56 11.80
C SER A 176 1.69 5.40 11.68
N LEU A 177 0.97 5.30 10.56
CA LEU A 177 -0.10 4.32 10.35
C LEU A 177 0.43 2.88 10.31
N GLY A 178 -0.04 2.06 11.22
CA GLY A 178 0.43 0.68 11.43
C GLY A 178 1.82 0.58 12.08
N TRP A 179 2.39 1.69 12.58
CA TRP A 179 3.73 1.69 13.17
C TRP A 179 3.74 1.59 14.70
N ASN A 180 2.85 2.31 15.35
CA ASN A 180 2.61 2.26 16.80
C ASN A 180 1.12 1.99 17.03
N ASP A 181 0.74 1.56 18.25
CA ASP A 181 -0.66 1.45 18.68
C ASP A 181 -1.45 2.76 18.57
N THR A 182 -0.76 3.91 18.68
CA THR A 182 -1.36 5.26 18.61
C THR A 182 -0.75 6.07 17.48
N LEU A 183 -1.59 6.86 16.79
CA LEU A 183 -1.18 7.63 15.62
C LEU A 183 -0.39 8.91 15.94
N GLY A 184 -0.43 9.37 17.19
CA GLY A 184 0.30 10.56 17.67
C GLY A 184 -0.39 11.89 17.41
N PHE A 185 -1.63 11.89 16.91
CA PHE A 185 -2.49 13.06 16.76
C PHE A 185 -3.93 12.73 17.24
N PRO A 186 -4.77 13.74 17.55
CA PRO A 186 -6.14 13.49 17.98
C PRO A 186 -6.98 12.87 16.87
N VAL A 187 -7.50 11.66 17.12
CA VAL A 187 -8.51 11.00 16.28
C VAL A 187 -9.89 11.30 16.87
N ALA A 188 -10.86 11.64 16.02
CA ALA A 188 -12.23 11.88 16.46
C ALA A 188 -12.85 10.58 17.00
N GLN A 189 -13.69 10.69 18.03
CA GLN A 189 -14.43 9.51 18.52
C GLN A 189 -15.67 9.27 17.64
N ALA A 190 -16.15 8.04 17.54
CA ALA A 190 -17.30 7.66 16.71
C ALA A 190 -18.62 8.42 17.03
N ASN A 191 -18.71 9.08 18.19
CA ASN A 191 -19.83 9.92 18.61
C ASN A 191 -19.53 11.44 18.57
N GLN A 192 -18.36 11.84 18.10
CA GLN A 192 -17.92 13.22 18.02
C GLN A 192 -18.41 13.84 16.70
N SER A 193 -19.05 15.01 16.77
CA SER A 193 -19.44 15.75 15.57
C SER A 193 -18.20 16.31 14.85
N THR A 194 -17.79 15.65 13.76
CA THR A 194 -16.65 16.03 12.93
C THR A 194 -17.03 17.05 11.85
N CYS A 195 -18.22 16.94 11.26
CA CYS A 195 -18.75 17.89 10.30
C CYS A 195 -19.52 19.03 10.98
N LYS A 196 -19.30 20.26 10.50
CA LYS A 196 -20.20 21.41 10.72
C LYS A 196 -20.79 21.83 9.39
N ASP A 197 -22.02 22.33 9.41
CA ASP A 197 -22.69 22.79 8.21
C ASP A 197 -21.98 24.03 7.66
N CYS A 198 -21.53 23.97 6.40
CA CYS A 198 -20.76 25.03 5.74
C CYS A 198 -21.59 26.32 5.49
N THR A 199 -22.86 26.34 5.90
CA THR A 199 -23.73 27.51 5.88
C THR A 199 -23.58 28.42 7.11
N GLU A 200 -22.85 28.04 8.16
CA GLU A 200 -22.65 28.89 9.34
C GLU A 200 -21.65 30.04 9.09
N PRO A 201 -22.00 31.32 9.40
CA PRO A 201 -21.13 32.48 9.13
C PRO A 201 -19.83 32.59 9.95
N SER A 202 -19.48 31.59 10.76
CA SER A 202 -18.41 31.65 11.77
C SER A 202 -17.05 31.12 11.29
N ALA A 203 -16.93 30.68 10.03
CA ALA A 203 -15.66 30.34 9.40
C ALA A 203 -15.02 31.57 8.72
N LYS A 204 -14.30 32.39 9.51
CA LYS A 204 -13.35 33.41 9.06
C LYS A 204 -12.13 33.46 9.96
#